data_AF-A0A183MGX6-F1
#
_entry.id   AF-A0A183MGX6-F1
#
_cell.length_a   1.000
_cell.length_b   1.000
_cell.length_c   1.000
_cell.angle_alpha   90.00
_cell.angle_beta   90.00
_cell.angle_gamma   90.00
#
_symmetry.space_group_name_H-M   'P 1'
#
loop_
_entity.id
_entity.type
_entity.pdbx_description
1 polymer ?
#
loop_
_entity_poly.entity_id
_entity_poly.type
_entity_poly.pdbx_seq_one_letter_code
_entity_poly.pdbx_strand_id
1 'polypeptide(L)'
;MVILTLSVVGGSTCMGRSVCAASMSGGFNEASLIQEFLKVLCSSVPLYNNQWMIFDAKRWPRNKRSLMIAEQLPGIVSSLDVTKILKNQGYWASYNLPFIDEIYILSGTKNMAKMHGDWYNDFMNDPLSACPCKPPYTSNKAISARDELNDPKGQYPIRSWSYRLHGGTDAKVVDLSMMNQLNMIAISGPTYDNLPPFRWSLIKDVTKPLMHPDKWQFPPVITKFVDYLSTNGNISAGFLSVESLF
;
A
#
# COMPACT_ATOMS: atom_id res chain seq x y z
N MET A 1 1.20 -9.77 26.32
CA MET A 1 0.22 -9.42 25.28
C MET A 1 -0.13 -10.69 24.52
N VAL A 2 -1.26 -11.32 24.83
CA VAL A 2 -1.73 -12.52 24.12
C VAL A 2 -2.38 -12.04 22.83
N ILE A 3 -1.71 -12.22 21.69
CA ILE A 3 -2.33 -12.03 20.39
C ILE A 3 -3.24 -13.24 20.17
N LEU A 4 -4.54 -13.05 20.40
CA LEU A 4 -5.58 -14.01 20.05
C LEU A 4 -5.65 -14.15 18.52
N THR A 5 -4.89 -15.08 17.95
CA THR A 5 -5.12 -15.60 16.59
C THR A 5 -6.24 -16.64 16.64
N LEU A 6 -7.48 -16.18 16.77
CA LEU A 6 -8.65 -17.05 16.66
C LEU A 6 -9.27 -16.85 15.28
N SER A 7 -8.93 -17.73 14.34
CA SER A 7 -9.68 -17.93 13.11
C SER A 7 -10.52 -19.19 13.29
N VAL A 8 -11.84 -19.04 13.15
CA VAL A 8 -12.86 -20.11 13.23
C VAL A 8 -12.76 -21.11 12.05
N VAL A 9 -11.80 -20.90 11.14
CA VAL A 9 -11.45 -21.82 10.05
C VAL A 9 -9.95 -22.02 10.11
N GLY A 10 -9.47 -23.26 10.18
CA GLY A 10 -8.08 -23.66 10.50
C GLY A 10 -6.97 -23.07 9.63
N GLY A 11 -6.69 -21.78 9.78
CA GLY A 11 -5.62 -21.05 9.10
C GLY A 11 -5.44 -19.63 9.68
N SER A 12 -4.23 -19.08 9.58
CA SER A 12 -3.93 -17.72 10.05
C SER A 12 -4.46 -16.68 9.09
N THR A 13 -5.00 -15.56 9.57
CA THR A 13 -5.44 -14.45 8.71
C THR A 13 -4.24 -13.78 8.02
N CYS A 14 -4.47 -13.10 6.89
CA CYS A 14 -3.44 -12.31 6.20
C CYS A 14 -2.73 -11.30 7.11
N MET A 15 -3.47 -10.64 8.03
CA MET A 15 -2.89 -9.73 9.03
C MET A 15 -2.01 -10.47 10.04
N GLY A 16 -2.44 -11.65 10.51
CA GLY A 16 -1.60 -12.49 11.37
C GLY A 16 -0.32 -12.91 10.66
N ARG A 17 -0.41 -13.30 9.38
CA ARG A 17 0.74 -13.68 8.56
C ARG A 17 1.67 -12.50 8.30
N SER A 18 1.17 -11.31 8.02
CA SER A 18 2.03 -10.12 7.80
C SER A 18 2.77 -9.72 9.06
N VAL A 19 2.11 -9.77 10.23
CA VAL A 19 2.75 -9.52 11.53
C VAL A 19 3.80 -10.58 11.82
N CYS A 20 3.48 -11.87 11.68
CA CYS A 20 4.44 -12.95 11.88
C CYS A 20 5.64 -12.84 10.93
N ALA A 21 5.39 -12.60 9.63
CA ALA A 21 6.44 -12.49 8.63
C ALA A 21 7.35 -11.27 8.89
N ALA A 22 6.78 -10.13 9.30
CA ALA A 22 7.56 -8.96 9.72
C ALA A 22 8.34 -9.22 11.03
N SER A 23 7.74 -9.91 12.00
CA SER A 23 8.34 -10.16 13.32
C SER A 23 9.46 -11.20 13.27
N MET A 24 9.28 -12.27 12.48
CA MET A 24 10.31 -13.30 12.27
C MET A 24 11.45 -12.82 11.38
N SER A 25 11.26 -11.73 10.62
CA SER A 25 12.33 -11.09 9.86
C SER A 25 13.27 -10.22 10.72
N GLY A 26 13.19 -10.34 12.05
CA GLY A 26 13.81 -9.51 13.08
C GLY A 26 15.32 -9.29 13.00
N GLY A 27 15.76 -8.43 12.08
CA GLY A 27 17.03 -7.72 12.12
C GLY A 27 18.30 -8.58 12.03
N PHE A 28 18.61 -9.23 10.89
CA PHE A 28 19.91 -9.90 10.69
C PHE A 28 20.43 -9.85 9.24
N ASN A 29 21.70 -10.25 9.10
CA ASN A 29 22.51 -10.25 7.88
C ASN A 29 22.24 -11.52 7.07
N GLU A 30 22.10 -11.39 5.74
CA GLU A 30 22.05 -12.48 4.73
C GLU A 30 20.67 -12.93 4.17
N ALA A 31 20.73 -13.86 3.20
CA ALA A 31 19.86 -13.99 2.02
C ALA A 31 18.51 -14.67 2.19
N SER A 32 18.13 -14.98 3.43
CA SER A 32 16.94 -15.75 3.78
C SER A 32 15.68 -14.91 3.99
N LEU A 33 15.82 -13.59 4.19
CA LEU A 33 14.75 -12.65 4.55
C LEU A 33 13.47 -12.82 3.73
N ILE A 34 13.60 -12.84 2.41
CA ILE A 34 12.45 -12.85 1.51
C ILE A 34 11.85 -14.26 1.38
N GLN A 35 12.69 -15.30 1.42
CA GLN A 35 12.20 -16.68 1.34
C GLN A 35 11.41 -17.07 2.59
N GLU A 36 11.83 -16.62 3.77
CA GLU A 36 11.11 -16.85 5.03
C GLU A 36 9.82 -16.04 5.11
N PHE A 37 9.85 -14.76 4.71
CA PHE A 37 8.66 -13.91 4.60
C PHE A 37 7.61 -14.56 3.68
N LEU A 38 8.03 -15.02 2.51
CA LEU A 38 7.17 -15.71 1.54
C LEU A 38 6.60 -17.01 2.10
N LYS A 39 7.42 -17.89 2.70
CA LYS A 39 6.95 -19.16 3.29
C LYS A 39 5.77 -18.96 4.24
N VAL A 40 5.82 -17.90 5.04
CA VAL A 40 4.82 -17.59 6.06
C VAL A 40 3.57 -17.02 5.40
N LEU A 41 3.74 -16.10 4.45
CA LEU A 41 2.64 -15.50 3.69
C LEU A 41 1.80 -16.53 2.93
N CYS A 42 2.43 -17.58 2.40
CA CYS A 42 1.81 -18.59 1.52
C CYS A 42 0.91 -19.65 2.20
N SER A 43 0.67 -19.56 3.52
CA SER A 43 -0.14 -20.54 4.25
C SER A 43 -1.66 -20.25 4.19
N SER A 44 -2.28 -20.75 3.11
CA SER A 44 -3.66 -21.27 2.98
C SER A 44 -4.91 -20.53 3.53
N VAL A 45 -4.96 -19.19 3.65
CA VAL A 45 -6.26 -18.47 3.79
C VAL A 45 -6.44 -17.36 2.74
N PRO A 46 -7.53 -17.40 1.94
CA PRO A 46 -7.73 -16.61 0.72
C PRO A 46 -8.34 -15.22 0.97
N LEU A 47 -7.87 -14.50 1.98
CA LEU A 47 -8.39 -13.18 2.34
C LEU A 47 -7.28 -12.14 2.19
N TYR A 48 -7.63 -10.95 1.67
CA TYR A 48 -6.72 -9.83 1.42
C TYR A 48 -5.58 -10.15 0.43
N ASN A 49 -5.97 -10.36 -0.84
CA ASN A 49 -5.07 -10.65 -1.94
C ASN A 49 -4.32 -9.39 -2.36
N ASN A 50 -3.00 -9.37 -2.15
CA ASN A 50 -2.15 -8.20 -2.37
C ASN A 50 -0.96 -8.57 -3.25
N GLN A 51 -0.37 -7.55 -3.88
CA GLN A 51 1.04 -7.57 -4.27
C GLN A 51 1.86 -7.01 -3.10
N TRP A 52 2.66 -7.87 -2.45
CA TRP A 52 3.62 -7.47 -1.45
C TRP A 52 4.93 -7.12 -2.10
N MET A 53 5.53 -6.00 -1.70
CA MET A 53 6.87 -5.59 -2.12
C MET A 53 7.80 -5.68 -0.92
N ILE A 54 8.90 -6.41 -1.07
CA ILE A 54 9.91 -6.59 -0.04
C ILE A 54 11.22 -6.04 -0.58
N PHE A 55 11.61 -4.88 -0.05
CA PHE A 55 12.86 -4.21 -0.38
C PHE A 55 13.90 -4.45 0.71
N ASP A 56 15.03 -5.08 0.34
CA ASP A 56 16.17 -5.29 1.23
C ASP A 56 17.21 -4.20 1.00
N ALA A 57 17.15 -3.15 1.84
CA ALA A 57 18.07 -2.03 1.81
C ALA A 57 19.53 -2.43 2.03
N LYS A 58 19.81 -3.48 2.83
CA LYS A 58 21.19 -3.97 3.06
C LYS A 58 21.78 -4.62 1.81
N ARG A 59 20.93 -5.15 0.93
CA ARG A 59 21.34 -5.74 -0.35
C ARG A 59 21.37 -4.75 -1.49
N TRP A 60 20.72 -3.60 -1.37
CA TRP A 60 20.78 -2.59 -2.41
C TRP A 60 22.20 -2.01 -2.55
N PRO A 61 22.74 -1.77 -3.76
CA PRO A 61 22.15 -1.91 -5.11
C PRO A 61 22.62 -3.18 -5.85
N ARG A 62 22.71 -4.34 -5.18
CA ARG A 62 23.08 -5.61 -5.83
C ARG A 62 22.11 -5.93 -6.99
N ASN A 63 22.58 -6.74 -7.93
CA ASN A 63 21.80 -7.08 -9.14
C ASN A 63 20.71 -8.14 -8.93
N LYS A 64 20.53 -8.63 -7.70
CA LYS A 64 19.57 -9.69 -7.36
C LYS A 64 19.14 -9.56 -5.91
N ARG A 65 17.88 -9.92 -5.65
CA ARG A 65 17.24 -10.00 -4.32
C ARG A 65 17.33 -8.70 -3.52
N SER A 66 17.28 -7.54 -4.19
CA SER A 66 17.13 -6.24 -3.52
C SER A 66 15.68 -5.77 -3.50
N LEU A 67 14.90 -6.09 -4.54
CA LEU A 67 13.45 -5.93 -4.55
C LEU A 67 12.80 -7.23 -5.03
N MET A 68 11.95 -7.82 -4.20
CA MET A 68 11.11 -8.95 -4.58
C MET A 68 9.63 -8.59 -4.41
N ILE A 69 8.80 -9.18 -5.27
CA ILE A 69 7.36 -9.11 -5.16
C ILE A 69 6.77 -10.48 -4.82
N ALA A 70 5.62 -10.46 -4.16
CA ALA A 70 4.79 -11.63 -3.90
C ALA A 70 3.34 -11.31 -4.23
N GLU A 71 2.67 -12.14 -5.01
CA GLU A 71 1.26 -11.95 -5.36
C GLU A 71 0.45 -13.17 -4.92
N GLN A 72 -0.67 -12.90 -4.25
CA GLN A 72 -1.52 -13.92 -3.67
C GLN A 72 -2.90 -13.92 -4.34
N LEU A 73 -3.42 -15.12 -4.60
CA LEU A 73 -4.82 -15.42 -4.85
C LEU A 73 -5.27 -16.57 -3.95
N PRO A 74 -6.58 -16.89 -3.90
CA PRO A 74 -7.04 -18.07 -3.18
C PRO A 74 -6.34 -19.35 -3.66
N GLY A 75 -5.57 -19.98 -2.77
CA GLY A 75 -4.89 -21.25 -3.05
C GLY A 75 -3.55 -21.13 -3.81
N ILE A 76 -3.08 -19.93 -4.15
CA ILE A 76 -1.82 -19.74 -4.85
C ILE A 76 -1.09 -18.46 -4.41
N VAL A 77 0.22 -18.56 -4.26
CA VAL A 77 1.11 -17.40 -4.10
C VAL A 77 2.30 -17.59 -5.01
N SER A 78 2.58 -16.58 -5.83
CA SER A 78 3.72 -16.55 -6.72
C SER A 78 4.64 -15.40 -6.33
N SER A 79 5.95 -15.56 -6.51
CA SER A 79 6.94 -14.54 -6.14
C SER A 79 7.98 -14.35 -7.23
N LEU A 80 8.51 -13.14 -7.35
CA LEU A 80 9.44 -12.77 -8.41
C LEU A 80 10.49 -11.77 -7.92
N ASP A 81 11.75 -11.97 -8.31
CA ASP A 81 12.83 -11.00 -8.12
C ASP A 81 12.78 -9.96 -9.25
N VAL A 82 12.38 -8.74 -8.91
CA VAL A 82 12.22 -7.63 -9.86
C VAL A 82 13.38 -6.63 -9.77
N THR A 83 14.47 -6.99 -9.08
CA THR A 83 15.63 -6.12 -8.89
C THR A 83 16.20 -5.58 -10.21
N LYS A 84 16.29 -6.43 -11.23
CA LYS A 84 16.78 -6.01 -12.56
C LYS A 84 15.83 -5.02 -13.24
N ILE A 85 14.52 -5.21 -13.08
CA ILE A 85 13.51 -4.30 -13.63
C ILE A 85 13.64 -2.93 -12.96
N LEU A 86 13.68 -2.91 -11.62
CA LEU A 86 13.90 -1.70 -10.83
C LEU A 86 15.17 -0.96 -11.27
N LYS A 87 16.29 -1.66 -11.46
CA LYS A 87 17.56 -1.02 -11.87
C LYS A 87 17.53 -0.48 -13.30
N ASN A 88 16.90 -1.20 -14.22
CA ASN A 88 16.88 -0.83 -15.63
C ASN A 88 15.88 0.32 -15.91
N GLN A 89 14.74 0.33 -15.22
CA GLN A 89 13.69 1.33 -15.40
C GLN A 89 13.85 2.52 -14.45
N GLY A 90 14.54 2.34 -13.32
CA GLY A 90 14.71 3.34 -12.27
C GLY A 90 13.59 3.36 -11.23
N TYR A 91 12.52 2.58 -11.42
CA TYR A 91 11.40 2.50 -10.47
C TYR A 91 10.69 1.14 -10.53
N TRP A 92 9.85 0.89 -9.52
CA TRP A 92 8.85 -0.18 -9.52
C TRP A 92 7.54 0.40 -8.99
N ALA A 93 6.45 0.21 -9.72
CA ALA A 93 5.13 0.75 -9.36
C ALA A 93 4.14 -0.39 -9.07
N SER A 94 3.25 -0.15 -8.11
CA SER A 94 2.19 -1.08 -7.72
C SER A 94 0.87 -0.33 -7.62
N TYR A 95 -0.14 -0.77 -8.36
CA TYR A 95 -1.39 -0.04 -8.57
C TYR A 95 -2.59 -0.99 -8.69
N ASN A 96 -2.68 -1.95 -7.77
CA ASN A 96 -3.79 -2.91 -7.67
C ASN A 96 -3.97 -3.84 -8.89
N LEU A 97 -2.96 -3.95 -9.76
CA LEU A 97 -2.91 -4.94 -10.84
C LEU A 97 -1.80 -5.96 -10.54
N PRO A 98 -2.08 -7.27 -10.64
CA PRO A 98 -1.04 -8.29 -10.55
C PRO A 98 -0.10 -8.20 -11.75
N PHE A 99 1.20 -8.33 -11.49
CA PHE A 99 2.29 -8.32 -12.43
C PHE A 99 2.70 -9.73 -12.87
N ILE A 100 2.60 -10.73 -11.99
CA ILE A 100 3.01 -12.09 -12.30
C ILE A 100 1.97 -12.72 -13.23
N ASP A 101 2.38 -13.08 -14.45
CA ASP A 101 1.48 -13.54 -15.53
C ASP A 101 0.46 -14.59 -15.09
N GLU A 102 0.88 -15.58 -14.30
CA GLU A 102 0.01 -16.61 -13.75
C GLU A 102 -1.13 -15.99 -12.91
N ILE A 103 -0.80 -15.10 -11.99
CA ILE A 103 -1.77 -14.39 -11.15
C ILE A 103 -2.62 -13.43 -11.98
N TYR A 104 -2.03 -12.74 -12.96
CA TYR A 104 -2.73 -11.83 -13.86
C TYR A 104 -3.80 -12.53 -14.72
N ILE A 105 -3.52 -13.76 -15.15
CA ILE A 105 -4.47 -14.60 -15.88
C ILE A 105 -5.54 -15.16 -14.93
N LEU A 106 -5.13 -15.79 -13.82
CA LEU A 106 -6.04 -16.47 -12.90
C LEU A 106 -7.00 -15.51 -12.17
N SER A 107 -6.57 -14.28 -11.90
CA SER A 107 -7.42 -13.23 -11.31
C SER A 107 -8.52 -12.72 -12.26
N GLY A 108 -8.46 -13.05 -13.55
CA GLY A 108 -9.34 -12.50 -14.57
C GLY A 108 -8.94 -11.09 -15.05
N THR A 109 -7.84 -10.54 -14.55
CA THR A 109 -7.38 -9.19 -14.91
C THR A 109 -7.13 -9.05 -16.41
N LYS A 110 -6.56 -10.08 -17.05
CA LYS A 110 -6.38 -10.11 -18.53
C LYS A 110 -7.68 -9.90 -19.31
N ASN A 111 -8.81 -10.41 -18.81
CA ASN A 111 -10.10 -10.23 -19.46
C ASN A 111 -10.65 -8.83 -19.22
N MET A 112 -10.46 -8.28 -18.02
CA MET A 112 -10.86 -6.91 -17.68
C MET A 112 -10.06 -5.86 -18.47
N ALA A 113 -8.76 -6.08 -18.67
CA ALA A 113 -7.92 -5.19 -19.48
C ALA A 113 -8.42 -5.10 -20.93
N LYS A 114 -8.81 -6.23 -21.54
CA LYS A 114 -9.43 -6.27 -22.88
C LYS A 114 -10.74 -5.48 -22.95
N MET A 115 -11.47 -5.41 -21.84
CA MET A 115 -12.75 -4.69 -21.78
C MET A 115 -12.57 -3.19 -21.47
N HIS A 116 -11.49 -2.78 -20.79
CA HIS A 116 -11.44 -1.45 -20.15
C HIS A 116 -10.14 -0.60 -20.28
N GLY A 117 -8.96 -1.12 -20.67
CA GLY A 117 -7.70 -0.35 -20.92
C GLY A 117 -6.80 0.02 -19.69
N ASP A 118 -5.72 0.82 -19.89
CA ASP A 118 -4.59 1.12 -18.94
C ASP A 118 -4.50 2.61 -18.45
N TRP A 119 -4.20 2.96 -17.16
CA TRP A 119 -4.46 4.33 -16.60
C TRP A 119 -3.47 5.00 -15.57
N TYR A 120 -3.40 6.35 -15.56
CA TYR A 120 -2.71 7.30 -14.62
C TYR A 120 -3.34 8.76 -14.63
N ASN A 121 -2.92 9.77 -13.80
CA ASN A 121 -3.68 11.03 -13.48
C ASN A 121 -3.06 12.43 -13.30
N ASP A 122 -3.87 13.39 -13.82
CA ASP A 122 -4.36 14.71 -13.37
C ASP A 122 -5.84 14.88 -13.86
N PHE A 123 -6.86 14.33 -13.18
CA PHE A 123 -8.10 13.87 -13.87
C PHE A 123 -8.94 14.86 -14.67
N MET A 124 -8.91 16.15 -14.33
CA MET A 124 -9.69 17.15 -15.05
C MET A 124 -8.98 17.59 -16.35
N ASN A 125 -7.66 17.42 -16.43
CA ASN A 125 -6.85 17.87 -17.55
C ASN A 125 -6.01 16.75 -18.19
N ASP A 126 -5.93 15.58 -17.56
CA ASP A 126 -5.11 14.44 -17.97
C ASP A 126 -5.89 13.53 -18.91
N PRO A 127 -5.43 13.39 -20.16
CA PRO A 127 -5.97 12.45 -21.12
C PRO A 127 -6.04 11.00 -20.58
N LEU A 128 -5.15 10.59 -19.67
CA LEU A 128 -5.09 9.24 -19.11
C LEU A 128 -6.19 8.95 -18.07
N SER A 129 -6.81 10.00 -17.53
CA SER A 129 -7.98 9.88 -16.64
C SER A 129 -9.32 9.94 -17.36
N ALA A 130 -9.30 10.10 -18.68
CA ALA A 130 -10.50 10.03 -19.50
C ALA A 130 -11.17 8.65 -19.37
N CYS A 131 -12.49 8.64 -19.36
CA CYS A 131 -13.27 7.40 -19.46
C CYS A 131 -14.45 7.56 -20.44
N PRO A 132 -14.97 6.44 -20.99
CA PRO A 132 -16.25 6.43 -21.71
C PRO A 132 -17.42 6.59 -20.73
N CYS A 133 -17.44 7.71 -20.02
CA CYS A 133 -18.30 8.05 -18.91
C CYS A 133 -18.88 9.46 -19.13
N LYS A 134 -19.87 9.85 -18.32
CA LYS A 134 -20.43 11.21 -18.32
C LYS A 134 -20.45 11.74 -16.89
N PRO A 135 -19.69 12.79 -16.53
CA PRO A 135 -18.72 13.52 -17.35
C PRO A 135 -17.57 12.63 -17.85
N PRO A 136 -16.81 13.02 -18.91
CA PRO A 136 -15.83 12.16 -19.59
C PRO A 136 -14.52 11.94 -18.80
N TYR A 137 -14.58 12.02 -17.48
CA TYR A 137 -13.47 11.81 -16.57
C TYR A 137 -13.95 11.09 -15.31
N THR A 138 -12.99 10.50 -14.59
CA THR A 138 -13.21 10.01 -13.23
C THR A 138 -11.99 10.31 -12.38
N SER A 139 -12.22 10.81 -11.17
CA SER A 139 -11.16 11.03 -10.18
C SER A 139 -10.61 9.73 -9.58
N ASN A 140 -11.20 8.57 -9.92
CA ASN A 140 -10.71 7.26 -9.47
C ASN A 140 -9.43 6.83 -10.20
N LYS A 141 -9.24 7.27 -11.45
CA LYS A 141 -8.08 6.94 -12.27
C LYS A 141 -6.87 7.77 -11.86
N ALA A 142 -6.47 7.74 -10.58
CA ALA A 142 -5.37 8.51 -9.96
C ALA A 142 -4.44 7.71 -9.06
N ILE A 143 -3.18 8.18 -8.89
CA ILE A 143 -2.33 7.68 -7.79
C ILE A 143 -3.09 7.86 -6.47
N SER A 144 -3.58 9.07 -6.23
CA SER A 144 -4.37 9.42 -5.05
C SER A 144 -5.79 9.78 -5.47
N ALA A 145 -6.63 8.77 -5.62
CA ALA A 145 -8.02 8.92 -6.04
C ALA A 145 -8.83 9.86 -5.13
N ARG A 146 -9.82 10.56 -5.70
CA ARG A 146 -10.71 11.52 -5.00
C ARG A 146 -12.16 11.29 -5.40
N ASP A 147 -12.68 10.09 -5.15
CA ASP A 147 -13.97 9.64 -5.72
C ASP A 147 -15.15 10.52 -5.28
N GLU A 148 -15.03 11.27 -4.18
CA GLU A 148 -16.08 12.18 -3.71
C GLU A 148 -16.20 13.45 -4.55
N LEU A 149 -15.21 13.73 -5.42
CA LEU A 149 -15.28 14.82 -6.40
C LEU A 149 -15.99 14.41 -7.69
N ASN A 150 -16.28 13.12 -7.88
CA ASN A 150 -17.05 12.67 -9.04
C ASN A 150 -18.51 13.14 -8.94
N ASP A 151 -19.16 13.41 -10.07
CA ASP A 151 -20.59 13.76 -10.09
C ASP A 151 -21.42 12.56 -9.57
N PRO A 152 -22.22 12.72 -8.49
CA PRO A 152 -23.12 11.67 -8.00
C PRO A 152 -24.19 11.23 -9.03
N LYS A 153 -24.51 12.10 -9.99
CA LYS A 153 -25.44 11.81 -11.09
C LYS A 153 -24.73 11.38 -12.37
N GLY A 154 -23.41 11.24 -12.34
CA GLY A 154 -22.61 10.81 -13.48
C GLY A 154 -22.90 9.36 -13.89
N GLN A 155 -22.68 9.07 -15.16
CA GLN A 155 -22.78 7.73 -15.74
C GLN A 155 -21.37 7.14 -15.87
N TYR A 156 -21.09 6.12 -15.06
CA TYR A 156 -19.79 5.46 -15.02
C TYR A 156 -19.95 3.99 -15.42
N PRO A 157 -19.07 3.43 -16.27
CA PRO A 157 -19.13 2.03 -16.70
C PRO A 157 -19.06 1.01 -15.54
N ILE A 158 -18.32 1.35 -14.48
CA ILE A 158 -18.21 0.52 -13.28
C ILE A 158 -18.35 1.37 -12.02
N ARG A 159 -18.92 0.78 -10.96
CA ARG A 159 -19.21 1.46 -9.69
C ARG A 159 -17.96 2.01 -9.00
N SER A 160 -16.79 1.41 -9.22
CA SER A 160 -15.55 1.92 -8.61
C SER A 160 -15.13 3.30 -9.15
N TRP A 161 -15.60 3.70 -10.33
CA TRP A 161 -15.29 5.02 -10.89
C TRP A 161 -16.32 6.09 -10.54
N SER A 162 -17.41 5.73 -9.86
CA SER A 162 -18.48 6.69 -9.55
C SER A 162 -18.16 7.53 -8.31
N TYR A 163 -19.07 8.44 -7.98
CA TYR A 163 -19.06 9.09 -6.68
C TYR A 163 -19.05 8.05 -5.55
N ARG A 164 -18.05 8.15 -4.68
CA ARG A 164 -17.89 7.33 -3.47
C ARG A 164 -17.14 8.13 -2.41
N LEU A 165 -17.39 7.85 -1.13
CA LEU A 165 -16.52 8.31 -0.05
C LEU A 165 -15.31 7.39 0.06
N HIS A 166 -14.46 7.41 -0.97
CA HIS A 166 -13.32 6.53 -1.17
C HIS A 166 -12.23 7.27 -1.93
N GLY A 167 -10.96 6.97 -1.66
CA GLY A 167 -9.84 7.64 -2.31
C GLY A 167 -8.52 7.34 -1.62
N GLY A 168 -7.46 8.04 -2.05
CA GLY A 168 -6.22 8.10 -1.29
C GLY A 168 -6.43 8.88 0.01
N THR A 169 -5.91 8.36 1.12
CA THR A 169 -6.11 8.94 2.46
C THR A 169 -4.82 9.23 3.20
N ASP A 170 -3.68 8.84 2.64
CA ASP A 170 -2.35 9.13 3.17
C ASP A 170 -1.29 8.97 2.07
N ALA A 171 -0.07 9.41 2.37
CA ALA A 171 1.13 8.94 1.68
C ALA A 171 2.27 8.80 2.68
N LYS A 172 3.14 7.81 2.45
CA LYS A 172 4.30 7.52 3.29
C LYS A 172 5.51 7.35 2.38
N VAL A 173 6.59 8.07 2.66
CA VAL A 173 7.82 8.06 1.86
C VAL A 173 9.00 7.83 2.78
N VAL A 174 9.89 6.92 2.35
CA VAL A 174 11.14 6.61 3.02
C VAL A 174 12.27 6.61 2.01
N ASP A 175 13.44 7.08 2.41
CA ASP A 175 14.70 6.84 1.72
C ASP A 175 15.60 5.89 2.54
N LEU A 176 16.77 5.55 2.00
CA LEU A 176 17.72 4.65 2.68
C LEU A 176 18.22 5.20 4.03
N SER A 177 18.34 6.52 4.16
CA SER A 177 18.75 7.16 5.42
C SER A 177 17.62 7.06 6.46
N MET A 178 16.38 7.35 6.05
CA MET A 178 15.20 7.27 6.89
C MET A 178 14.93 5.85 7.37
N MET A 179 15.16 4.83 6.52
CA MET A 179 15.05 3.43 6.93
C MET A 179 15.99 3.09 8.11
N ASN A 180 17.23 3.57 8.10
CA ASN A 180 18.17 3.35 9.20
C ASN A 180 17.76 4.07 10.49
N GLN A 181 17.10 5.22 10.36
CA GLN A 181 16.63 6.02 11.49
C GLN A 181 15.24 5.60 11.97
N LEU A 182 14.62 4.61 11.31
CA LEU A 182 13.23 4.21 11.50
C LEU A 182 12.25 5.39 11.36
N ASN A 183 12.54 6.33 10.45
CA ASN A 183 11.72 7.51 10.19
C ASN A 183 11.03 7.41 8.82
N MET A 184 10.04 8.28 8.60
CA MET A 184 9.37 8.44 7.30
C MET A 184 8.84 9.86 7.17
N ILE A 185 8.63 10.31 5.94
CA ILE A 185 7.70 11.41 5.65
C ILE A 185 6.30 10.80 5.59
N ALA A 186 5.37 11.31 6.38
CA ALA A 186 3.97 10.91 6.35
C ALA A 186 3.08 12.13 6.13
N ILE A 187 2.10 11.99 5.26
CA ILE A 187 0.99 12.95 5.11
C ILE A 187 -0.32 12.20 5.29
N SER A 188 -1.27 12.82 5.97
CA SER A 188 -2.59 12.24 6.25
C SER A 188 -3.69 13.08 5.63
N GLY A 189 -4.67 12.41 5.05
CA GLY A 189 -5.83 13.00 4.37
C GLY A 189 -5.79 12.84 2.86
N PRO A 190 -6.93 13.08 2.18
CA PRO A 190 -6.97 13.12 0.72
C PRO A 190 -6.09 14.23 0.15
N THR A 191 -5.46 13.96 -1.01
CA THR A 191 -4.62 14.96 -1.70
C THR A 191 -5.37 16.26 -1.95
N TYR A 192 -4.71 17.40 -1.74
CA TYR A 192 -5.28 18.73 -1.92
C TYR A 192 -4.34 19.66 -2.70
N ASP A 193 -3.36 19.11 -3.42
CA ASP A 193 -2.32 19.90 -4.10
C ASP A 193 -2.93 20.82 -5.18
N ASN A 194 -3.64 20.22 -6.15
CA ASN A 194 -4.36 20.92 -7.21
C ASN A 194 -5.89 20.82 -7.04
N LEU A 195 -6.35 20.31 -5.89
CA LEU A 195 -7.75 20.00 -5.62
C LEU A 195 -8.21 20.66 -4.32
N PRO A 196 -9.51 20.95 -4.16
CA PRO A 196 -10.01 21.46 -2.90
C PRO A 196 -9.76 20.46 -1.77
N PRO A 197 -9.32 20.92 -0.57
CA PRO A 197 -9.21 20.07 0.60
C PRO A 197 -10.54 19.39 0.93
N PHE A 198 -10.48 18.10 1.29
CA PHE A 198 -11.66 17.35 1.68
C PHE A 198 -12.27 17.91 2.99
N ARG A 199 -13.60 17.98 3.04
CA ARG A 199 -14.35 18.48 4.21
C ARG A 199 -15.60 17.66 4.46
N TRP A 200 -15.74 17.12 5.67
CA TRP A 200 -16.93 16.33 6.05
C TRP A 200 -18.21 17.15 6.04
N SER A 201 -18.17 18.42 6.49
CA SER A 201 -19.33 19.32 6.47
C SER A 201 -19.91 19.61 5.08
N LEU A 202 -19.17 19.32 4.00
CA LEU A 202 -19.64 19.48 2.63
C LEU A 202 -20.30 18.20 2.07
N ILE A 203 -20.16 17.07 2.77
CA ILE A 203 -20.73 15.80 2.34
C ILE A 203 -22.18 15.70 2.81
N LYS A 204 -23.10 15.55 1.87
CA LYS A 204 -24.53 15.38 2.16
C LYS A 204 -24.82 14.02 2.76
N ASP A 205 -25.75 13.98 3.69
CA ASP A 205 -26.33 12.77 4.28
C ASP A 205 -25.32 11.82 4.94
N VAL A 206 -24.14 12.33 5.32
CA VAL A 206 -23.11 11.56 6.02
C VAL A 206 -22.67 12.30 7.27
N THR A 207 -22.87 11.65 8.42
CA THR A 207 -22.38 12.16 9.70
C THR A 207 -20.87 12.04 9.74
N LYS A 208 -20.18 13.14 10.04
CA LYS A 208 -18.74 13.16 10.27
C LYS A 208 -18.35 12.11 11.32
N PRO A 209 -17.38 11.22 11.04
CA PRO A 209 -16.89 10.28 12.04
C PRO A 209 -16.38 10.99 13.30
N LEU A 210 -16.53 10.31 14.44
CA LEU A 210 -16.03 10.82 15.72
C LEU A 210 -14.51 11.02 15.64
N MET A 211 -14.01 12.08 16.27
CA MET A 211 -12.59 12.48 16.27
C MET A 211 -11.97 12.88 14.92
N HIS A 212 -12.65 12.68 13.79
CA HIS A 212 -12.14 13.19 12.52
C HIS A 212 -12.19 14.73 12.51
N PRO A 213 -11.14 15.41 12.03
CA PRO A 213 -11.20 16.84 11.72
C PRO A 213 -12.27 17.08 10.65
N ASP A 214 -12.94 18.24 10.69
CA ASP A 214 -13.88 18.61 9.62
C ASP A 214 -13.15 18.74 8.28
N LYS A 215 -12.06 19.53 8.26
CA LYS A 215 -11.24 19.80 7.08
C LYS A 215 -9.93 19.02 7.16
N TRP A 216 -9.62 18.29 6.09
CA TRP A 216 -8.38 17.55 5.92
C TRP A 216 -7.41 18.35 5.06
N GLN A 217 -6.51 19.08 5.72
CA GLN A 217 -5.48 19.88 5.06
C GLN A 217 -4.21 19.87 5.93
N PHE A 218 -3.64 18.67 6.08
CA PHE A 218 -2.45 18.46 6.90
C PHE A 218 -1.19 18.50 6.05
N PRO A 219 -0.16 19.27 6.42
CA PRO A 219 1.11 19.22 5.73
C PRO A 219 1.81 17.87 5.98
N PRO A 220 2.76 17.48 5.11
CA PRO A 220 3.62 16.33 5.39
C PRO A 220 4.45 16.58 6.64
N VAL A 221 4.65 15.53 7.44
CA VAL A 221 5.49 15.53 8.65
C VAL A 221 6.58 14.49 8.52
N ILE A 222 7.77 14.80 9.05
CA ILE A 222 8.83 13.80 9.25
C ILE A 222 8.63 13.20 10.64
N THR A 223 8.48 11.88 10.70
CA THR A 223 8.34 11.17 11.97
C THR A 223 9.67 11.15 12.73
N LYS A 224 9.59 11.07 14.06
CA LYS A 224 10.74 10.94 14.97
C LYS A 224 10.47 9.85 16.00
N PHE A 225 10.44 8.60 15.56
CA PHE A 225 9.99 7.50 16.40
C PHE A 225 11.00 7.12 17.49
N VAL A 226 12.31 7.22 17.20
CA VAL A 226 13.38 6.87 18.13
C VAL A 226 13.50 7.89 19.27
N ASP A 227 13.33 9.18 18.97
CA ASP A 227 13.38 10.25 19.98
C ASP A 227 12.30 10.04 21.07
N TYR A 228 11.11 9.59 20.68
CA TYR A 228 9.99 9.32 21.60
C TYR A 228 10.30 8.24 22.64
N LEU A 229 11.07 7.21 22.27
CA LEU A 229 11.52 6.14 23.17
C LEU A 229 12.61 6.63 24.13
N SER A 230 13.45 7.56 23.69
CA SER A 230 14.52 8.14 24.52
C SER A 230 14.01 9.15 25.55
N THR A 231 12.93 9.90 25.25
CA THR A 231 12.40 10.95 26.12
C THR A 231 11.41 10.43 27.17
N ASN A 232 10.70 9.33 26.91
CA ASN A 232 9.65 8.79 27.78
C ASN A 232 10.08 7.50 28.50
N GLY A 233 11.27 7.52 29.12
CA GLY A 233 11.93 6.36 29.73
C GLY A 233 11.03 5.34 30.42
N ASN A 234 11.41 4.06 30.27
CA ASN A 234 10.80 2.83 30.81
C ASN A 234 9.66 2.17 30.01
N ILE A 235 9.89 1.94 28.72
CA ILE A 235 9.50 0.64 28.15
C ILE A 235 10.80 -0.11 27.91
N SER A 236 11.01 -1.24 28.60
CA SER A 236 12.18 -2.07 28.41
C SER A 236 12.28 -2.46 26.93
N ALA A 237 13.20 -1.83 26.23
CA ALA A 237 13.58 -2.11 24.85
C ALA A 237 14.37 -3.42 24.77
N GLY A 238 13.88 -4.49 25.39
CA GLY A 238 14.46 -5.84 25.31
C GLY A 238 14.33 -6.47 23.92
N PHE A 239 13.75 -5.76 22.94
CA PHE A 239 13.59 -6.22 21.57
C PHE A 239 14.28 -5.34 20.52
N LEU A 240 14.88 -4.20 20.92
CA LEU A 240 15.45 -3.22 19.99
C LEU A 240 16.74 -2.58 20.53
N SER A 241 17.57 -3.30 21.30
CA SER A 241 18.93 -2.81 21.55
C SER A 241 19.79 -3.00 20.29
N VAL A 242 20.26 -1.85 19.78
CA VAL A 242 21.17 -1.70 18.63
C VAL A 242 22.50 -2.46 18.84
N GLU A 243 22.80 -2.85 20.08
CA GLU A 243 23.98 -3.64 20.46
C GLU A 243 23.91 -5.11 20.01
N SER A 244 22.75 -5.60 19.53
CA SER A 244 22.65 -6.94 18.94
C SER A 244 22.97 -6.99 17.43
N LEU A 245 23.35 -5.85 16.84
CA LEU A 245 23.55 -5.67 15.39
C LEU A 245 25.02 -5.41 14.96
N PHE A 246 26.00 -5.59 15.86
CA PHE A 246 27.43 -5.62 15.51
C PHE A 246 28.06 -6.96 15.86
#